data_AF-A0A938QMN6-F1
#
_entry.id   AF-A0A938QMN6-F1
#
_cell.length_a   1.000
_cell.length_b   1.000
_cell.length_c   1.000
_cell.angle_alpha   90.00
_cell.angle_beta   90.00
_cell.angle_gamma   90.00
#
_symmetry.space_group_name_H-M   'P 1'
#
loop_
_entity.id
_entity.type
_entity.pdbx_description
1 polymer ?
#
loop_
_entity_poly.entity_id
_entity_poly.type
_entity_poly.pdbx_seq_one_letter_code
_entity_poly.pdbx_strand_id
1 'polypeptide(L)'
;MSCYELSRLMFDLKMNETVYQRALTDFASVMGNYELSSEEKDALRSGDPRRLRQLGVHGMLCLYLKRLEPKFRDNIYWQQK
;
A
#
# COMPACT_ATOMS: atom_id res chain seq x y z
N MET A 1 6.28 16.48 -5.46
CA MET A 1 5.44 16.11 -4.31
C MET A 1 6.22 15.13 -3.45
N SER A 2 6.10 15.21 -2.13
CA SER A 2 6.80 14.31 -1.20
C SER A 2 5.98 13.02 -1.01
N CYS A 3 6.61 11.85 -1.11
CA CYS A 3 5.96 10.53 -0.90
C CYS A 3 5.83 10.14 0.58
N TYR A 4 5.90 11.12 1.48
CA TYR A 4 5.99 10.90 2.92
C TYR A 4 4.78 10.17 3.48
N GLU A 5 3.56 10.65 3.21
CA GLU A 5 2.33 10.06 3.74
C GLU A 5 2.08 8.64 3.21
N LEU A 6 2.39 8.41 1.92
CA LEU A 6 2.34 7.06 1.36
C LEU A 6 3.36 6.12 2.03
N SER A 7 4.60 6.59 2.22
CA SER A 7 5.63 5.80 2.93
C SER A 7 5.27 5.56 4.39
N ARG A 8 4.64 6.53 5.05
CA ARG A 8 4.12 6.44 6.42
C ARG A 8 3.02 5.40 6.53
N LEU A 9 2.02 5.41 5.65
CA LEU A 9 0.98 4.38 5.60
C LEU A 9 1.61 2.98 5.44
N MET A 10 2.56 2.82 4.52
CA MET A 10 3.18 1.50 4.33
C MET A 10 4.02 1.07 5.54
N PHE A 11 4.64 2.02 6.24
CA PHE A 11 5.35 1.75 7.48
C PHE A 11 4.38 1.39 8.62
N ASP A 12 3.25 2.07 8.74
CA ASP A 12 2.21 1.75 9.72
C ASP A 12 1.57 0.38 9.46
N LEU A 13 1.35 0.00 8.19
CA LEU A 13 0.94 -1.37 7.83
C LEU A 13 1.94 -2.43 8.28
N LYS A 14 3.23 -2.09 8.36
CA LYS A 14 4.29 -2.97 8.85
C LYS A 14 4.36 -3.01 10.38
N MET A 15 4.30 -1.84 11.02
CA MET A 15 4.67 -1.68 12.43
C MET A 15 3.48 -1.57 13.39
N ASN A 16 2.30 -1.17 12.90
CA ASN A 16 1.12 -0.94 13.72
C ASN A 16 0.05 -2.00 13.44
N GLU A 17 -0.06 -2.96 14.36
CA GLU A 17 -1.00 -4.07 14.23
C GLU A 17 -2.46 -3.59 14.13
N THR A 18 -2.84 -2.55 14.87
CA THR A 18 -4.19 -1.99 14.80
C THR A 18 -4.49 -1.43 13.40
N VAL A 19 -3.53 -0.75 12.79
CA VAL A 19 -3.68 -0.23 11.40
C VAL A 19 -3.78 -1.39 10.42
N TYR A 20 -2.94 -2.43 10.58
CA TYR A 20 -3.00 -3.62 9.74
C TYR A 20 -4.35 -4.35 9.84
N GLN A 21 -4.85 -4.60 11.06
CA GLN A 21 -6.15 -5.26 11.27
C GLN A 21 -7.31 -4.45 10.69
N ARG A 22 -7.31 -3.13 10.88
CA ARG A 22 -8.32 -2.26 10.25
C ARG A 22 -8.23 -2.27 8.73
N ALA A 23 -7.02 -2.30 8.19
CA ALA A 23 -6.80 -2.34 6.74
C ALA A 23 -7.27 -3.66 6.11
N LEU A 24 -7.27 -4.78 6.87
CA LEU A 24 -7.85 -6.05 6.41
C LEU A 24 -9.37 -5.97 6.23
N THR A 25 -10.07 -5.19 7.06
CA THR A 25 -11.53 -5.07 7.01
C THR A 25 -12.01 -3.90 6.14
N ASP A 26 -11.31 -2.77 6.21
CA ASP A 26 -11.68 -1.53 5.51
C ASP A 26 -10.44 -0.69 5.18
N PHE A 27 -9.76 -1.09 4.10
CA PHE A 27 -8.58 -0.36 3.64
C PHE A 27 -8.89 1.05 3.13
N ALA A 28 -10.11 1.28 2.60
CA ALA A 28 -10.52 2.58 2.08
C ALA A 28 -10.60 3.63 3.19
N SER A 29 -11.18 3.26 4.34
CA SER A 29 -11.21 4.11 5.53
C SER A 29 -9.81 4.36 6.09
N VAL A 30 -8.95 3.34 6.15
CA VAL A 30 -7.54 3.53 6.58
C VAL A 30 -6.80 4.53 5.70
N MET A 31 -6.92 4.44 4.37
CA MET A 31 -6.33 5.42 3.45
C MET A 31 -6.87 6.85 3.65
N GLY A 32 -8.10 6.99 4.16
CA GLY A 32 -8.69 8.30 4.48
C GLY A 32 -8.01 9.03 5.64
N ASN A 33 -7.24 8.32 6.47
CA ASN A 33 -6.50 8.91 7.59
C ASN A 33 -5.15 9.52 7.19
N TYR A 34 -4.78 9.42 5.92
CA TYR A 34 -3.52 9.91 5.37
C TYR A 34 -3.80 10.93 4.27
N GLU A 35 -2.96 11.96 4.15
CA GLU A 35 -3.07 12.98 3.10
C GLU A 35 -2.52 12.47 1.76
N LEU A 36 -3.18 11.45 1.22
CA LEU A 36 -2.81 10.83 -0.05
C LEU A 36 -3.51 11.52 -1.22
N SER A 37 -2.74 11.76 -2.28
CA SER A 37 -3.24 12.17 -3.59
C SER A 37 -4.14 11.09 -4.21
N SER A 38 -4.89 11.47 -5.25
CA SER A 38 -5.69 10.53 -6.04
C SER A 38 -4.82 9.42 -6.65
N GLU A 39 -3.65 9.79 -7.17
CA GLU A 39 -2.71 8.86 -7.80
C GLU A 39 -2.19 7.80 -6.81
N GLU A 40 -1.84 8.21 -5.59
CA GLU A 40 -1.38 7.29 -4.53
C GLU A 40 -2.49 6.35 -4.09
N LYS A 41 -3.71 6.86 -3.89
CA LYS A 41 -4.89 6.03 -3.57
C LYS A 41 -5.17 4.99 -4.65
N ASP A 42 -5.04 5.38 -5.91
CA ASP A 42 -5.27 4.46 -7.03
C ASP A 42 -4.16 3.42 -7.17
N ALA A 43 -2.90 3.80 -6.92
CA ALA A 43 -1.79 2.86 -6.85
C ALA A 43 -2.01 1.83 -5.73
N LEU A 44 -2.44 2.25 -4.55
CA LEU A 44 -2.76 1.38 -3.42
C LEU A 44 -3.92 0.42 -3.73
N ARG A 45 -5.00 0.92 -4.33
CA ARG A 45 -6.16 0.09 -4.73
C ARG A 45 -5.81 -0.94 -5.80
N SER A 46 -4.94 -0.57 -6.73
CA SER A 46 -4.47 -1.48 -7.78
C SER A 46 -3.60 -2.62 -7.25
N GLY A 47 -3.01 -2.44 -6.06
CA GLY A 47 -2.04 -3.37 -5.50
C GLY A 47 -0.78 -3.51 -6.38
N ASP A 48 -0.51 -2.55 -7.28
CA ASP A 48 0.59 -2.62 -8.23
C ASP A 48 1.89 -2.07 -7.60
N PRO A 49 2.90 -2.94 -7.35
CA PRO A 49 4.16 -2.52 -6.76
C PRO A 49 5.01 -1.63 -7.66
N ARG A 50 4.78 -1.63 -8.98
CA ARG A 50 5.50 -0.76 -9.91
C ARG A 50 5.03 0.67 -9.75
N ARG A 51 3.70 0.88 -9.68
CA ARG A 51 3.11 2.20 -9.44
C ARG A 51 3.54 2.77 -8.09
N LEU A 52 3.53 1.96 -7.03
CA LEU A 52 4.00 2.41 -5.70
C LEU A 52 5.48 2.80 -5.70
N ARG A 53 6.33 2.06 -6.43
CA ARG A 53 7.76 2.40 -6.58
C ARG A 53 7.98 3.67 -7.39
N GLN A 54 7.21 3.89 -8.45
CA GLN A 54 7.25 5.12 -9.24
C GLN A 54 6.87 6.35 -8.40
N LEU A 55 5.98 6.16 -7.43
CA LEU A 55 5.59 7.20 -6.46
C LEU A 55 6.61 7.40 -5.33
N GLY A 56 7.74 6.68 -5.35
CA GLY A 56 8.85 6.87 -4.40
C GLY A 56 8.84 5.94 -3.18
N VAL A 57 7.89 5.00 -3.09
CA VAL A 57 7.83 4.04 -1.98
C VAL A 57 8.96 3.01 -2.08
N HIS A 58 9.59 2.75 -0.93
CA HIS A 58 10.58 1.69 -0.83
C HIS A 58 9.96 0.30 -1.09
N GLY A 59 10.53 -0.47 -2.02
CA GLY A 59 9.93 -1.73 -2.51
C GLY A 59 9.62 -2.77 -1.43
N MET A 60 10.43 -2.84 -0.36
CA MET A 60 10.15 -3.74 0.78
C MET A 60 8.87 -3.41 1.54
N LEU A 61 8.46 -2.14 1.56
CA LEU A 61 7.22 -1.71 2.21
C LEU A 61 5.98 -2.10 1.40
N CYS A 62 6.11 -2.16 0.07
CA CYS A 62 5.03 -2.62 -0.80
C CYS A 62 4.60 -4.08 -0.49
N LEU A 63 5.50 -4.91 0.05
CA LEU A 63 5.18 -6.30 0.42
C LEU A 63 4.06 -6.41 1.47
N TYR A 64 3.89 -5.38 2.31
CA TYR A 64 2.83 -5.37 3.31
C TYR A 64 1.46 -5.12 2.71
N LEU A 65 1.39 -4.41 1.57
CA LEU A 65 0.16 -4.28 0.80
C LEU A 65 -0.33 -5.65 0.28
N LYS A 66 0.56 -6.55 -0.16
CA LYS A 66 0.19 -7.93 -0.54
C LYS A 66 -0.50 -8.72 0.57
N ARG A 67 -0.24 -8.36 1.83
CA ARG A 67 -0.81 -9.06 2.99
C ARG A 67 -2.24 -8.65 3.26
N LEU A 68 -2.71 -7.54 2.67
CA LEU A 68 -4.07 -7.04 2.88
C LEU A 68 -5.10 -7.79 2.04
N GLU A 69 -4.77 -8.13 0.80
CA GLU A 69 -5.73 -8.80 -0.07
C GLU A 69 -5.11 -9.96 -0.85
N PRO A 70 -5.69 -11.18 -0.80
CA PRO A 70 -5.17 -12.34 -1.52
C PRO A 70 -5.01 -12.10 -3.02
N LYS A 71 -5.93 -11.35 -3.64
CA LYS A 71 -5.87 -11.02 -5.08
C LYS A 71 -4.62 -10.25 -5.50
N PHE A 72 -3.99 -9.53 -4.56
CA PHE A 72 -2.72 -8.84 -4.85
C PHE A 72 -1.58 -9.84 -5.00
N ARG A 73 -1.68 -11.06 -4.47
CA ARG A 73 -0.66 -12.09 -4.68
C ARG A 73 -0.67 -12.63 -6.11
N ASP A 74 -1.85 -12.62 -6.74
CA ASP A 74 -2.05 -13.07 -8.12
C ASP A 74 -1.75 -11.96 -9.15
N ASN A 75 -1.52 -10.72 -8.71
CA ASN A 75 -1.16 -9.65 -9.61
C ASN A 75 0.21 -9.95 -10.25
N ILE A 76 0.23 -10.02 -11.58
CA ILE A 76 1.36 -10.42 -12.44
C ILE A 76 2.67 -9.68 -12.11
N TYR A 77 2.57 -8.46 -11.58
CA TYR A 77 3.73 -7.64 -11.23
C TYR A 77 4.46 -8.10 -9.98
N TRP A 78 3.83 -8.97 -9.19
CA TRP A 78 4.44 -9.62 -8.03
C TRP A 78 5.07 -10.96 -8.35
N GLN A 79 4.71 -11.55 -9.49
CA GLN A 79 5.35 -12.73 -10.06
C GLN A 79 6.55 -12.26 -10.90
N GLN A 80 7.61 -11.79 -10.24
CA GLN A 80 8.89 -11.64 -10.93
C GLN A 80 9.52 -13.03 -11.02
N LYS A 81 9.58 -13.57 -12.24
CA LYS A 81 10.54 -14.61 -12.63
C LYS A 81 11.95 -14.02 -12.65
#